data_AF-A0A7S1KL79-F1
#
_entry.id   AF-A0A7S1KL79-F1
#
_cell.length_a   1.000
_cell.length_b   1.000
_cell.length_c   1.000
_cell.angle_alpha   90.00
_cell.angle_beta   90.00
_cell.angle_gamma   90.00
#
_symmetry.space_group_name_H-M   'P 1'
#
loop_
_entity.id
_entity.type
_entity.pdbx_description
1 polymer ?
#
loop_
_entity_poly.entity_id
_entity_poly.type
_entity_poly.pdbx_seq_one_letter_code
_entity_poly.pdbx_strand_id
1 'polypeptide(L)'
;VFQSGINTVGGSFGDGESKVVRNLTKPPMVKSILEFVTCMHARKLRHGDSSKEPLDGYIVVSRAVTGGKWAPKDNTGENYVRNEILLGVNLLKAIPDEPDKTELTAVTHVYSPMVPVMLAKSAGMKGAVDFVRDIRALS
;
A
#
# COMPACT_ATOMS: atom_id res chain seq x y z
N VAL A 1 -4.19 -15.10 -1.98
CA VAL A 1 -3.13 -14.67 -2.91
C VAL A 1 -3.58 -15.06 -4.32
N PHE A 2 -3.40 -14.19 -5.31
CA PHE A 2 -3.86 -14.43 -6.69
C PHE A 2 -2.73 -14.93 -7.59
N GLN A 3 -1.52 -14.39 -7.40
CA GLN A 3 -0.30 -14.80 -8.07
C GLN A 3 0.85 -14.61 -7.09
N SER A 4 1.72 -15.59 -6.94
CA SER A 4 2.87 -15.55 -6.02
C SER A 4 4.17 -15.35 -6.79
N GLY A 5 5.17 -14.73 -6.15
CA GLY A 5 6.52 -14.64 -6.67
C GLY A 5 6.78 -13.32 -7.40
N ILE A 6 7.63 -12.48 -6.79
CA ILE A 6 8.02 -11.18 -7.35
C ILE A 6 8.73 -11.29 -8.71
N ASN A 7 9.30 -12.46 -9.01
CA ASN A 7 10.01 -12.76 -10.26
C ASN A 7 9.15 -13.50 -11.30
N THR A 8 7.85 -13.68 -11.05
CA THR A 8 6.95 -14.34 -12.00
C THR A 8 6.87 -13.54 -13.31
N VAL A 9 7.02 -14.21 -14.45
CA VAL A 9 6.93 -13.61 -15.79
C VAL A 9 5.80 -14.28 -16.56
N GLY A 10 4.95 -13.49 -17.24
CA GLY A 10 3.83 -13.99 -18.05
C GLY A 10 2.69 -14.60 -17.22
N GLY A 11 2.55 -14.20 -15.96
CA GLY A 11 1.48 -14.69 -15.09
C GLY A 11 0.10 -14.19 -15.51
N SER A 12 -0.96 -14.84 -15.03
CA SER A 12 -2.35 -14.48 -15.33
C SER A 12 -2.72 -13.05 -14.93
N PHE A 13 -1.92 -12.42 -14.06
CA PHE A 13 -2.10 -11.04 -13.60
C PHE A 13 -0.90 -10.14 -13.98
N GLY A 14 -0.16 -10.50 -15.03
CA GLY A 14 1.07 -9.83 -15.46
C GLY A 14 2.31 -10.39 -14.76
N ASP A 15 3.42 -9.67 -14.80
CA ASP A 15 4.64 -10.10 -14.12
C ASP A 15 4.63 -9.65 -12.66
N GLY A 16 5.15 -10.48 -11.75
CA GLY A 16 5.28 -10.17 -10.33
C GLY A 16 4.25 -10.87 -9.44
N GLU A 17 3.96 -10.30 -8.28
CA GLU A 17 3.10 -10.87 -7.24
C GLU A 17 1.83 -10.04 -7.06
N SER A 18 0.68 -10.71 -6.93
CA SER A 18 -0.62 -10.07 -6.73
C SER A 18 -1.39 -10.69 -5.56
N LYS A 19 -1.80 -9.86 -4.60
CA LYS A 19 -2.57 -10.31 -3.43
C LYS A 19 -3.59 -9.28 -2.98
N VAL A 20 -4.71 -9.74 -2.45
CA VAL A 20 -5.63 -8.89 -1.67
C VAL A 20 -5.30 -9.05 -0.20
N VAL A 21 -5.10 -7.91 0.47
CA VAL A 21 -4.78 -7.79 1.88
C VAL A 21 -5.94 -7.10 2.58
N ARG A 22 -6.39 -7.67 3.70
CA ARG A 22 -7.33 -7.05 4.63
C ARG A 22 -6.52 -6.53 5.83
N ASN A 23 -6.52 -5.23 6.03
CA ASN A 23 -5.85 -4.56 7.14
C ASN A 23 -6.89 -3.97 8.10
N LEU A 24 -6.70 -4.20 9.39
CA LEU A 24 -7.57 -3.72 10.47
C LEU A 24 -6.73 -2.84 11.41
N THR A 25 -7.10 -1.56 11.52
CA THR A 25 -6.40 -0.58 12.35
C THR A 25 -7.36 0.02 13.36
N LYS A 26 -6.95 0.12 14.63
CA LYS A 26 -7.73 0.79 15.68
C LYS A 26 -6.99 2.03 16.18
N PRO A 27 -7.19 3.20 15.56
CA PRO A 27 -6.56 4.43 16.03
C PRO A 27 -7.07 4.80 17.44
N PRO A 28 -6.23 5.35 18.33
CA PRO A 28 -6.63 5.69 19.70
C PRO A 28 -7.81 6.67 19.81
N MET A 29 -8.03 7.49 18.77
CA MET A 29 -9.00 8.58 18.76
C MET A 29 -10.39 8.17 18.26
N VAL A 30 -10.56 6.97 17.69
CA VAL A 30 -11.84 6.50 17.15
C VAL A 30 -12.25 5.18 17.80
N LYS A 31 -13.54 5.04 18.12
CA LYS A 31 -14.09 3.80 18.71
C LYS A 31 -14.19 2.68 17.68
N SER A 32 -14.33 3.05 16.41
CA SER A 32 -14.48 2.13 15.28
C SER A 32 -13.14 1.55 14.82
N ILE A 33 -13.17 0.32 14.30
CA ILE A 33 -12.02 -0.30 13.66
C ILE A 33 -12.01 0.15 12.19
N LEU A 34 -10.91 0.77 11.76
CA LEU A 34 -10.71 1.13 10.37
C LEU A 34 -10.32 -0.12 9.59
N GLU A 35 -11.10 -0.47 8.59
CA GLU A 35 -10.82 -1.58 7.69
C GLU A 35 -10.39 -1.09 6.31
N PHE A 36 -9.31 -1.65 5.80
CA PHE A 36 -8.87 -1.52 4.41
C PHE A 36 -8.83 -2.90 3.75
N VAL A 37 -9.44 -3.07 2.59
CA VAL A 37 -9.21 -4.25 1.74
C VAL A 37 -8.65 -3.79 0.40
N THR A 38 -7.41 -4.18 0.16
CA THR A 38 -6.58 -3.59 -0.88
C THR A 38 -5.97 -4.68 -1.72
N CYS A 39 -6.11 -4.60 -3.05
CA CYS A 39 -5.32 -5.38 -3.98
C CYS A 39 -3.95 -4.72 -4.08
N MET A 40 -2.91 -5.49 -3.87
CA MET A 40 -1.51 -5.08 -4.00
C MET A 40 -0.88 -5.91 -5.11
N HIS A 41 -0.16 -5.22 -5.99
CA HIS A 41 0.64 -5.81 -7.04
C HIS A 41 2.07 -5.30 -6.93
N ALA A 42 3.04 -6.21 -6.90
CA ALA A 42 4.45 -5.89 -6.79
C ALA A 42 5.21 -6.50 -7.96
N ARG A 43 6.16 -5.77 -8.54
CA ARG A 43 7.03 -6.26 -9.62
C ARG A 43 8.36 -5.50 -9.67
N LYS A 44 9.34 -6.06 -10.38
CA LYS A 44 10.60 -5.35 -10.73
C LYS A 44 10.34 -4.15 -11.64
N LEU A 45 11.23 -3.15 -11.55
CA LEU A 45 11.26 -2.01 -12.47
C LEU A 45 11.66 -2.43 -13.88
N ARG A 46 11.16 -1.69 -14.88
CA ARG A 46 11.38 -1.91 -16.32
C ARG A 46 11.82 -0.60 -16.98
N HIS A 47 12.39 -0.70 -18.18
CA HIS A 47 12.91 0.44 -18.97
C HIS A 47 11.92 1.61 -19.16
N GLY A 48 10.62 1.41 -18.95
CA GLY A 48 9.60 2.48 -19.00
C GLY A 48 9.20 3.09 -17.65
N ASP A 49 9.66 2.54 -16.52
CA ASP A 49 9.25 2.99 -15.18
C ASP A 49 10.14 4.10 -14.62
N SER A 50 11.36 4.27 -15.14
CA SER A 50 12.27 5.35 -14.76
C SER A 50 13.05 5.85 -15.96
N SER A 51 13.43 7.12 -15.92
CA SER A 51 14.29 7.74 -16.92
C SER A 51 15.78 7.53 -16.66
N LYS A 52 16.16 6.82 -15.59
CA LYS A 52 17.55 6.60 -15.17
C LYS A 52 17.88 5.10 -15.14
N GLU A 53 18.91 4.71 -15.89
CA GLU A 53 19.56 3.40 -15.82
C GLU A 53 20.78 3.46 -14.86
N PRO A 54 21.14 2.38 -14.17
CA PRO A 54 20.52 1.05 -14.19
C PRO A 54 19.23 0.96 -13.36
N LEU A 55 18.27 0.20 -13.88
CA LEU A 55 17.00 -0.07 -13.19
C LEU A 55 17.10 -1.23 -12.20
N ASP A 56 17.64 -0.96 -11.02
CA ASP A 56 17.53 -1.87 -9.90
C ASP A 56 16.50 -1.37 -8.89
N GLY A 57 15.46 -2.17 -8.67
CA GLY A 57 14.37 -1.80 -7.79
C GLY A 57 13.03 -2.49 -8.07
N TYR A 58 12.04 -2.07 -7.30
CA TYR A 58 10.69 -2.64 -7.29
C TYR A 58 9.64 -1.54 -7.25
N ILE A 59 8.49 -1.82 -7.85
CA ILE A 59 7.28 -1.02 -7.70
C ILE A 59 6.17 -1.86 -7.09
N VAL A 60 5.50 -1.29 -6.09
CA VAL A 60 4.30 -1.85 -5.49
C VAL A 60 3.16 -0.88 -5.72
N VAL A 61 2.14 -1.33 -6.44
CA VAL A 61 0.90 -0.57 -6.68
C VAL A 61 -0.22 -1.21 -5.87
N SER A 62 -1.07 -0.38 -5.30
CA SER A 62 -2.17 -0.81 -4.47
C SER A 62 -3.43 -0.01 -4.72
N ARG A 63 -4.58 -0.69 -4.67
CA ARG A 63 -5.89 -0.09 -4.89
C ARG A 63 -6.96 -0.83 -4.09
N ALA A 64 -7.93 -0.09 -3.58
CA ALA A 64 -9.08 -0.62 -2.87
C ALA A 64 -9.83 -1.61 -3.76
N VAL A 65 -10.26 -2.72 -3.16
CA VAL A 65 -11.18 -3.66 -3.79
C VAL A 65 -12.57 -3.38 -3.24
N THR A 66 -13.52 -3.16 -4.12
CA THR A 66 -14.92 -2.92 -3.77
C THR A 66 -15.80 -4.05 -4.31
N GLY A 67 -16.85 -4.38 -3.57
CA GLY A 67 -17.86 -5.35 -4.00
C GLY A 67 -17.48 -6.84 -3.88
N GLY A 68 -18.39 -7.69 -4.37
CA GLY A 68 -18.27 -9.14 -4.33
C GLY A 68 -18.09 -9.70 -2.91
N LYS A 69 -17.23 -10.73 -2.77
CA LYS A 69 -16.90 -11.33 -1.46
C LYS A 69 -16.14 -10.41 -0.51
N TRP A 70 -15.72 -9.24 -0.98
CA TRP A 70 -14.97 -8.23 -0.23
C TRP A 70 -15.82 -7.00 0.14
N ALA A 71 -17.12 -7.04 -0.20
CA ALA A 71 -18.08 -6.04 0.23
C ALA A 71 -18.16 -6.00 1.77
N PRO A 72 -18.49 -4.82 2.35
CA PRO A 72 -18.77 -4.72 3.78
C PRO A 72 -19.83 -5.75 4.16
N LYS A 73 -19.61 -6.49 5.24
CA LYS A 73 -20.63 -7.37 5.81
C LYS A 73 -21.35 -6.59 6.90
N ASP A 74 -22.65 -6.37 6.73
CA ASP A 74 -23.45 -5.56 7.66
C ASP A 74 -23.65 -6.20 9.06
N ASN A 75 -23.26 -7.46 9.27
CA ASN A 75 -23.76 -8.29 10.38
C ASN A 75 -22.70 -8.82 11.38
N THR A 76 -21.54 -8.18 11.56
CA THR A 76 -20.52 -8.72 12.49
C THR A 76 -20.56 -8.15 13.92
N GLY A 77 -21.48 -7.22 14.26
CA GLY A 77 -21.58 -6.63 15.61
C GLY A 77 -20.40 -5.73 16.02
N GLU A 78 -19.29 -5.78 15.27
CA GLU A 78 -18.16 -4.87 15.39
C GLU A 78 -18.36 -3.65 14.48
N ASN A 79 -18.11 -2.46 15.03
CA ASN A 79 -18.16 -1.19 14.29
C ASN A 79 -16.94 -1.06 13.37
N TYR A 80 -16.96 -1.76 12.24
CA TYR A 80 -16.01 -1.56 11.16
C TYR A 80 -16.38 -0.34 10.33
N VAL A 81 -15.39 0.51 10.09
CA VAL A 81 -15.50 1.63 9.15
C VAL A 81 -14.65 1.28 7.95
N ARG A 82 -15.29 1.16 6.79
CA ARG A 82 -14.60 0.92 5.53
C ARG A 82 -13.83 2.17 5.10
N ASN A 83 -12.54 1.98 4.84
CA ASN A 83 -11.65 2.98 4.26
C ASN A 83 -11.04 2.42 2.98
N GLU A 84 -10.67 3.31 2.07
CA GLU A 84 -10.24 2.92 0.73
C GLU A 84 -8.90 3.57 0.39
N ILE A 85 -7.91 2.74 0.04
CA ILE A 85 -6.72 3.23 -0.64
C ILE A 85 -7.09 3.38 -2.11
N LEU A 86 -7.42 4.59 -2.54
CA LEU A 86 -7.79 4.88 -3.93
C LEU A 86 -6.61 4.61 -4.88
N LEU A 87 -5.41 4.93 -4.41
CA LEU A 87 -4.14 4.67 -5.08
C LEU A 87 -3.04 4.62 -4.03
N GLY A 88 -2.22 3.58 -4.03
CA GLY A 88 -0.96 3.56 -3.31
C GLY A 88 0.15 3.10 -4.23
N VAL A 89 1.27 3.81 -4.24
CA VAL A 89 2.46 3.49 -5.03
C VAL A 89 3.66 3.56 -4.10
N ASN A 90 4.42 2.46 -4.01
CA ASN A 90 5.74 2.45 -3.39
C ASN A 90 6.76 2.10 -4.46
N LEU A 91 7.67 3.03 -4.72
CA LEU A 91 8.79 2.87 -5.63
C LEU A 91 10.06 2.75 -4.81
N LEU A 92 10.73 1.60 -4.93
CA LEU A 92 12.01 1.30 -4.29
C LEU A 92 13.07 1.28 -5.39
N LYS A 93 14.11 2.11 -5.26
CA LYS A 93 15.24 2.15 -6.19
C LYS A 93 16.54 2.00 -5.42
N ALA A 94 17.50 1.26 -5.99
CA ALA A 94 18.87 1.28 -5.49
C ALA A 94 19.46 2.69 -5.62
N ILE A 95 20.35 3.06 -4.70
CA ILE A 95 21.11 4.30 -4.79
C ILE A 95 22.45 3.97 -5.47
N PRO A 96 22.84 4.68 -6.55
CA PRO A 96 24.14 4.48 -7.19
C PRO A 96 25.28 4.59 -6.19
N ASP A 97 26.23 3.67 -6.27
CA ASP A 97 27.42 3.59 -5.39
C ASP A 97 27.12 3.32 -3.91
N GLU A 98 25.87 3.05 -3.53
CA GLU A 98 25.46 2.75 -2.16
C GLU A 98 24.63 1.44 -2.09
N PRO A 99 25.27 0.26 -2.14
CA PRO A 99 24.59 -1.04 -2.33
C PRO A 99 23.61 -1.41 -1.20
N ASP A 100 23.83 -0.89 0.01
CA ASP A 100 23.00 -1.16 1.19
C ASP A 100 21.93 -0.08 1.45
N LYS A 101 21.70 0.81 0.49
CA LYS A 101 20.71 1.88 0.60
C LYS A 101 19.71 1.86 -0.54
N THR A 102 18.52 2.33 -0.21
CA THR A 102 17.38 2.39 -1.14
C THR A 102 16.68 3.74 -1.02
N GLU A 103 16.37 4.31 -2.17
CA GLU A 103 15.46 5.45 -2.28
C GLU A 103 14.02 4.91 -2.32
N LEU A 104 13.23 5.25 -1.30
CA LEU A 104 11.80 4.93 -1.23
C LEU A 104 10.98 6.17 -1.54
N THR A 105 10.21 6.13 -2.63
CA THR A 105 9.16 7.10 -2.92
C THR A 105 7.79 6.45 -2.69
N ALA A 106 7.02 6.98 -1.75
CA ALA A 106 5.68 6.48 -1.42
C ALA A 106 4.62 7.55 -1.68
N VAL A 107 3.59 7.19 -2.45
CA VAL A 107 2.40 8.02 -2.71
C VAL A 107 1.18 7.23 -2.26
N THR A 108 0.41 7.76 -1.33
CA THR A 108 -0.84 7.12 -0.88
C THR A 108 -1.98 8.12 -0.90
N HIS A 109 -3.01 7.82 -1.68
CA HIS A 109 -4.28 8.51 -1.72
C HIS A 109 -5.32 7.65 -1.02
N VAL A 110 -5.85 8.17 0.09
CA VAL A 110 -6.82 7.48 0.94
C VAL A 110 -8.14 8.24 0.97
N TYR A 111 -9.24 7.52 0.81
CA TYR A 111 -10.57 7.97 1.16
C TYR A 111 -10.97 7.39 2.52
N SER A 112 -11.37 8.27 3.45
CA SER A 112 -11.74 7.92 4.81
C SER A 112 -12.97 8.74 5.24
N PRO A 113 -14.16 8.15 5.34
CA PRO A 113 -15.40 8.89 5.60
C PRO A 113 -15.48 9.45 7.04
N MET A 114 -14.73 8.89 7.99
CA MET A 114 -14.84 9.22 9.42
C MET A 114 -13.81 10.24 9.92
N VAL A 115 -12.89 10.68 9.07
CA VAL A 115 -11.83 11.62 9.48
C VAL A 115 -12.24 13.03 9.07
N PRO A 116 -12.50 13.95 10.03
CA PRO A 116 -12.75 15.34 9.72
C PRO A 116 -11.59 15.94 8.90
N VAL A 117 -11.90 16.74 7.88
CA VAL A 117 -10.90 17.30 6.95
C VAL A 117 -9.77 18.06 7.68
N MET A 118 -10.10 18.77 8.77
CA MET A 118 -9.11 19.47 9.59
C MET A 118 -8.07 18.52 10.22
N LEU A 119 -8.48 17.31 10.59
CA LEU A 119 -7.61 16.27 11.14
C LEU A 119 -6.95 15.41 10.05
N ALA A 120 -7.50 15.38 8.84
CA ALA A 120 -6.96 14.57 7.74
C ALA A 120 -5.52 14.95 7.40
N LYS A 121 -5.18 16.25 7.43
CA LYS A 121 -3.82 16.74 7.15
C LYS A 121 -2.81 16.23 8.18
N SER A 122 -3.10 16.39 9.47
CA SER A 122 -2.19 15.97 10.55
C SER A 122 -2.09 14.44 10.65
N ALA A 123 -3.22 13.74 10.53
CA ALA A 123 -3.24 12.28 10.51
C ALA A 123 -2.48 11.69 9.30
N GLY A 124 -2.65 12.28 8.11
CA GLY A 124 -1.95 11.87 6.90
C GLY A 124 -0.45 12.06 7.00
N MET A 125 0.02 13.24 7.46
CA MET A 125 1.45 13.49 7.67
C MET A 125 2.05 12.55 8.71
N LYS A 126 1.36 12.36 9.85
CA LYS A 126 1.81 11.43 10.89
C LYS A 126 1.92 10.00 10.36
N GLY A 127 0.92 9.55 9.60
CA GLY A 127 0.92 8.22 8.99
C GLY A 127 2.09 8.01 8.01
N ALA A 128 2.42 9.02 7.20
CA ALA A 128 3.57 8.94 6.29
C ALA A 128 4.92 8.87 7.04
N VAL A 129 5.08 9.68 8.10
CA VAL A 129 6.28 9.66 8.95
C VAL A 129 6.43 8.34 9.68
N ASP A 130 5.35 7.86 10.30
CA ASP A 130 5.32 6.59 11.01
C ASP A 130 5.65 5.43 10.06
N PHE A 131 5.09 5.42 8.84
CA PHE A 131 5.41 4.40 7.82
C PHE A 131 6.91 4.30 7.51
N VAL A 132 7.58 5.42 7.27
CA VAL A 132 9.03 5.42 6.99
C VAL A 132 9.83 5.02 8.22
N ARG A 133 9.43 5.48 9.42
CA ARG A 133 10.10 5.12 10.67
C ARG A 133 9.99 3.62 10.94
N ASP A 134 8.81 3.05 10.76
CA ASP A 134 8.55 1.64 11.04
C ASP A 134 9.32 0.72 10.08
N ILE A 135 9.47 1.10 8.80
CA ILE A 135 10.36 0.39 7.87
C ILE A 135 11.81 0.42 8.36
N ARG A 136 12.30 1.59 8.77
CA ARG A 136 13.69 1.76 9.27
C ARG A 136 13.95 1.06 10.59
N ALA A 137 12.91 0.76 11.38
CA ALA A 137 13.04 0.01 12.62
C ALA A 137 13.21 -1.50 12.37
N LEU A 138 12.94 -1.99 11.16
CA LEU A 138 13.07 -3.40 10.77
C LEU A 138 14.41 -3.72 10.10
N SER A 139 15.20 -2.70 9.76
CA SER A 139 16.55 -2.79 9.19
C SER A 139 17.62 -2.59 10.26
#